data_AF-A0A0B8P8P1-F1
#
_entry.id   AF-A0A0B8P8P1-F1
#
_cell.length_a   1.000
_cell.length_b   1.000
_cell.length_c   1.000
_cell.angle_alpha   90.00
_cell.angle_beta   90.00
_cell.angle_gamma   90.00
#
_symmetry.space_group_name_H-M   'P 1'
#
loop_
_entity.id
_entity.type
_entity.pdbx_description
1 polymer ?
#
loop_
_entity_poly.entity_id
_entity_poly.type
_entity_poly.pdbx_seq_one_letter_code
_entity_poly.pdbx_strand_id
1 'polypeptide(L)'
;MKIHPTELEYDQLPSIYGLLESIGFMWFVVVITIAIAVWILNKLWYIHSIPKHLAKEKGLAQAKLVFWLCILGLFFKPLWVIAVLAIVTDWDKVQQWLKGAFA
;
A
#
# COMPACT_ATOMS: atom_id res chain seq x y z
N MET A 1 -42.42 45.59 -20.07
CA MET A 1 -42.27 44.53 -19.06
C MET A 1 -41.10 44.93 -18.18
N LYS A 2 -41.35 45.40 -16.95
CA LYS A 2 -40.29 45.83 -16.02
C LYS A 2 -39.77 44.59 -15.30
N ILE A 3 -38.58 44.13 -15.67
CA ILE A 3 -37.82 43.14 -14.93
C ILE A 3 -37.30 43.85 -13.68
N HIS A 4 -37.84 43.49 -12.52
CA HIS A 4 -37.27 43.91 -11.25
C HIS A 4 -35.87 43.27 -11.11
N PRO A 5 -34.87 43.97 -10.54
CA PRO A 5 -33.60 43.34 -10.19
C PRO A 5 -33.88 42.35 -9.05
N THR A 6 -34.15 41.11 -9.40
CA THR A 6 -34.27 40.02 -8.43
C THR A 6 -32.85 39.58 -8.10
N GLU A 7 -32.19 40.27 -7.18
CA GLU A 7 -31.00 39.72 -6.54
C GLU A 7 -31.46 38.52 -5.71
N LEU A 8 -30.92 37.34 -6.01
CA LEU A 8 -31.28 36.12 -5.28
C LEU A 8 -30.62 36.23 -3.90
N GLU A 9 -31.37 35.94 -2.83
CA GLU A 9 -30.89 36.00 -1.44
C GLU A 9 -29.59 35.18 -1.22
N TYR A 10 -29.32 34.20 -2.09
CA TYR A 10 -28.11 33.39 -2.14
C TYR A 10 -26.83 34.16 -2.47
N ASP A 11 -26.91 35.30 -3.17
CA ASP A 11 -25.74 36.13 -3.51
C ASP A 11 -25.16 36.88 -2.29
N GLN A 12 -25.92 36.98 -1.20
CA GLN A 12 -25.51 37.66 0.03
C GLN A 12 -25.02 36.72 1.15
N LEU A 13 -24.98 35.42 0.89
CA LEU A 13 -24.51 34.44 1.87
C LEU A 13 -22.97 34.37 1.88
N PRO A 14 -22.34 34.29 3.06
CA PRO A 14 -20.89 34.14 3.15
C PRO A 14 -20.45 32.85 2.43
N SER A 15 -19.54 33.02 1.49
CA SER A 15 -19.10 31.97 0.57
C SER A 15 -17.71 31.43 0.92
N ILE A 16 -17.56 30.12 0.85
CA ILE A 16 -16.29 29.41 1.07
C ILE A 16 -15.45 29.38 -0.24
N TYR A 17 -16.04 29.75 -1.38
CA TYR A 17 -15.36 29.67 -2.68
C TYR A 17 -14.02 30.44 -2.70
N GLY A 18 -13.96 31.61 -2.07
CA GLY A 18 -12.69 32.38 -1.98
C GLY A 18 -11.59 31.69 -1.17
N LEU A 19 -11.95 30.88 -0.17
CA LEU A 19 -10.98 30.05 0.56
C LEU A 19 -10.54 28.85 -0.29
N LEU A 20 -11.48 28.24 -1.01
CA LEU A 20 -11.22 27.07 -1.83
C LEU A 20 -10.35 27.41 -3.07
N GLU A 21 -10.52 28.59 -3.64
CA GLU A 21 -9.70 29.13 -4.73
C GLU A 21 -8.35 29.70 -4.24
N SER A 22 -8.14 29.81 -2.92
CA SER A 22 -6.89 30.30 -2.37
C SER A 22 -5.74 29.36 -2.67
N ILE A 23 -4.70 29.90 -3.29
CA ILE A 23 -3.45 29.19 -3.60
C ILE A 23 -2.86 28.52 -2.33
N GLY A 24 -2.92 29.20 -1.18
CA GLY A 24 -2.37 28.69 0.08
C GLY A 24 -3.16 27.51 0.63
N PHE A 25 -4.49 27.57 0.54
CA PHE A 25 -5.36 26.49 1.01
C PHE A 25 -5.22 25.23 0.14
N MET A 26 -5.11 25.39 -1.18
CA MET A 26 -4.88 24.27 -2.11
C MET A 26 -3.56 23.55 -1.82
N TRP A 27 -2.46 24.27 -1.63
CA TRP A 27 -1.17 23.66 -1.25
C TRP A 27 -1.22 22.96 0.10
N PHE A 28 -1.94 23.53 1.07
CA PHE A 28 -2.15 22.88 2.37
C PHE A 28 -2.85 21.52 2.22
N VAL A 29 -3.93 21.45 1.43
CA VAL A 29 -4.64 20.19 1.16
C VAL A 29 -3.74 19.16 0.49
N VAL A 30 -2.90 19.58 -0.47
CA VAL A 30 -1.94 18.70 -1.13
C VAL A 30 -0.93 18.14 -0.13
N VAL A 31 -0.37 18.97 0.75
CA VAL A 31 0.58 18.53 1.79
C VAL A 31 -0.07 17.53 2.74
N ILE A 32 -1.29 17.79 3.20
CA ILE A 32 -2.05 16.88 4.05
C ILE A 32 -2.27 15.53 3.34
N THR A 33 -2.63 15.58 2.06
CA THR A 33 -2.89 14.36 1.27
C THR A 33 -1.62 13.53 1.10
N ILE A 34 -0.49 14.17 0.81
CA ILE A 34 0.82 13.49 0.73
C ILE A 34 1.20 12.90 2.08
N ALA A 35 1.00 13.63 3.18
CA ALA A 35 1.29 13.14 4.53
C ALA A 35 0.48 11.88 4.87
N ILE A 36 -0.81 11.86 4.53
CA ILE A 36 -1.67 10.68 4.69
C ILE A 36 -1.18 9.52 3.81
N ALA A 37 -0.84 9.78 2.55
CA ALA A 37 -0.32 8.76 1.65
C ALA A 37 0.96 8.11 2.19
N VAL A 38 1.92 8.91 2.66
CA VAL A 38 3.16 8.43 3.29
C VAL A 38 2.88 7.65 4.56
N TRP A 39 1.93 8.09 5.38
CA TRP A 39 1.54 7.38 6.59
C TRP A 39 0.96 5.99 6.29
N ILE A 40 0.09 5.88 5.28
CA ILE A 40 -0.48 4.60 4.82
C ILE A 40 0.64 3.68 4.31
N LEU A 41 1.54 4.19 3.46
CA LEU A 41 2.66 3.41 2.93
C LEU A 41 3.56 2.87 4.04
N ASN A 42 3.84 3.69 5.07
CA ASN A 42 4.62 3.27 6.22
C ASN A 42 3.91 2.16 7.03
N LYS A 43 2.60 2.27 7.24
CA LYS A 43 1.84 1.20 7.91
C LYS A 43 1.74 -0.07 7.07
N LEU A 44 1.55 0.06 5.76
CA LEU A 44 1.56 -1.08 4.86
C LEU A 44 2.93 -1.79 4.91
N TRP A 45 4.02 -1.02 4.91
CA TRP A 45 5.38 -1.55 5.04
C TRP A 45 5.59 -2.27 6.37
N TYR A 46 5.13 -1.68 7.47
CA TYR A 46 5.19 -2.31 8.78
C TYR A 46 4.48 -3.66 8.79
N ILE A 47 3.22 -3.71 8.33
CA ILE A 47 2.43 -4.95 8.24
C ILE A 47 3.13 -5.98 7.36
N HIS A 48 3.64 -5.55 6.20
CA HIS A 48 4.35 -6.43 5.27
C HIS A 48 5.65 -6.99 5.85
N SER A 49 6.28 -6.27 6.79
CA SER A 49 7.50 -6.72 7.47
C SER A 49 7.26 -7.71 8.62
N ILE A 50 6.04 -7.80 9.18
CA ILE A 50 5.72 -8.71 10.30
C ILE A 50 6.07 -10.18 10.00
N PRO A 51 5.71 -10.77 8.83
CA PRO A 51 6.03 -12.16 8.52
C PRO A 51 7.53 -12.47 8.55
N LYS A 52 8.36 -11.49 8.16
CA LYS A 52 9.83 -11.63 8.19
C LYS A 52 10.36 -11.79 9.61
N HIS A 53 9.78 -11.07 10.57
CA HIS A 53 10.15 -11.17 11.98
C HIS A 53 9.68 -12.50 12.59
N LEU A 54 8.42 -12.87 12.33
CA LEU A 54 7.83 -14.10 12.85
C LEU A 54 8.51 -15.37 12.32
N ALA A 55 8.96 -15.33 11.06
CA ALA A 55 9.64 -16.47 10.45
C ALA A 55 11.09 -16.65 10.92
N LYS A 56 11.76 -15.57 11.33
CA LYS A 56 13.10 -15.65 11.96
C LYS A 56 13.02 -16.43 13.27
N GLU A 57 11.95 -16.25 14.03
CA GLU A 57 11.70 -16.98 15.28
C GLU A 57 11.33 -18.44 15.04
N LYS A 58 10.61 -18.73 13.95
CA LYS A 58 10.23 -20.10 13.56
C LYS A 58 11.31 -20.87 12.79
N GLY A 59 12.50 -20.31 12.58
CA GLY A 59 13.60 -20.97 11.86
C GLY A 59 13.36 -21.18 10.36
N LEU A 60 12.35 -20.52 9.77
CA LEU A 60 12.01 -20.65 8.36
C LEU A 60 12.96 -19.78 7.51
N ALA A 61 14.12 -20.32 7.16
CA ALA A 61 15.13 -19.64 6.33
C ALA A 61 14.58 -19.10 4.98
N GLN A 62 13.54 -19.75 4.46
CA GLN A 62 12.84 -19.43 3.22
C GLN A 62 12.02 -18.13 3.27
N ALA A 63 11.56 -17.70 4.45
CA ALA A 63 10.63 -16.57 4.54
C ALA A 63 11.27 -15.22 4.16
N LYS A 64 12.59 -15.08 4.36
CA LYS A 64 13.32 -13.91 3.86
C LYS A 64 13.29 -13.86 2.33
N LEU A 65 13.38 -15.01 1.67
CA LEU A 65 13.40 -15.14 0.21
C LEU A 65 12.00 -14.85 -0.36
N VAL A 66 10.95 -15.43 0.25
CA VAL A 66 9.55 -15.16 -0.14
C VAL A 66 9.17 -13.69 0.06
N PHE A 67 9.61 -13.06 1.15
CA PHE A 67 9.43 -11.62 1.39
C PHE A 67 9.96 -10.76 0.22
N TRP A 68 11.18 -11.03 -0.24
CA TRP A 68 11.75 -10.32 -1.38
C TRP A 68 11.01 -10.62 -2.68
N LEU A 69 10.55 -11.87 -2.90
CA LEU A 69 9.75 -12.19 -4.09
C LEU A 69 8.40 -11.45 -4.13
N CYS A 70 7.73 -11.27 -2.98
CA CYS A 70 6.48 -10.51 -2.93
C CYS A 70 6.70 -9.03 -3.30
N ILE A 71 7.79 -8.42 -2.81
CA ILE A 71 8.18 -7.06 -3.16
C ILE A 71 8.55 -6.97 -4.65
N LEU A 72 9.37 -7.88 -5.15
CA LEU A 72 9.78 -7.90 -6.57
C LEU A 72 8.60 -8.18 -7.50
N GLY A 73 7.60 -8.93 -7.06
CA GLY A 73 6.44 -9.21 -7.87
C GLY A 73 5.43 -8.06 -8.00
N LEU A 74 5.57 -6.99 -7.20
CA LEU A 74 4.93 -5.70 -7.53
C LEU A 74 5.42 -5.16 -8.88
N PHE A 75 6.66 -5.50 -9.27
CA PHE A 75 7.25 -5.12 -10.55
C PHE A 75 7.10 -6.21 -11.62
N PHE A 76 7.14 -7.49 -11.24
CA PHE A 76 7.03 -8.62 -12.16
C PHE A 76 6.04 -9.69 -11.66
N LYS A 77 4.80 -9.62 -12.17
CA LYS A 77 3.64 -10.45 -11.76
C LYS A 77 3.93 -11.96 -11.55
N PRO A 78 4.70 -12.66 -12.40
CA PRO A 78 5.00 -14.09 -12.20
C PRO A 78 5.68 -14.42 -10.86
N LEU A 79 6.41 -13.47 -10.25
CA LEU A 79 7.08 -13.70 -8.97
C LEU A 79 6.11 -13.92 -7.81
N TRP A 80 4.87 -13.42 -7.89
CA TRP A 80 3.85 -13.72 -6.88
C TRP A 80 3.50 -15.21 -6.86
N VAL A 81 3.43 -15.84 -8.03
CA VAL A 81 3.14 -17.27 -8.14
C VAL A 81 4.27 -18.08 -7.48
N ILE A 82 5.53 -17.71 -7.75
CA ILE A 82 6.69 -18.38 -7.15
C ILE A 82 6.75 -18.14 -5.63
N ALA A 83 6.41 -16.95 -5.16
CA ALA A 83 6.34 -16.62 -3.73
C ALA A 83 5.32 -17.52 -3.00
N VAL A 84 4.13 -17.68 -3.57
CA VAL A 84 3.07 -18.53 -3.02
C VAL A 84 3.51 -20.00 -3.03
N LEU A 85 4.08 -20.49 -4.13
CA LEU A 85 4.59 -21.86 -4.23
C LEU A 85 5.67 -22.13 -3.17
N ALA A 86 6.62 -21.22 -3.00
CA ALA A 86 7.68 -21.37 -2.01
C ALA A 86 7.16 -21.35 -0.56
N ILE A 87 6.06 -20.66 -0.28
CA ILE A 87 5.41 -20.65 1.04
C ILE A 87 4.64 -21.95 1.32
N VAL A 88 3.95 -22.50 0.32
CA VAL A 88 3.11 -23.70 0.47
C VAL A 88 3.95 -24.99 0.44
N THR A 89 5.12 -24.95 -0.19
CA THR A 89 6.00 -26.11 -0.32
C THR A 89 6.63 -26.48 1.02
N ASP A 90 6.47 -27.75 1.41
CA ASP A 90 7.13 -28.35 2.59
C ASP A 90 8.57 -28.74 2.24
N TRP A 91 9.50 -27.84 2.56
CA TRP A 91 10.90 -27.97 2.18
C TRP A 91 11.63 -29.10 2.89
N ASP A 92 11.19 -29.51 4.08
CA ASP A 92 11.77 -30.64 4.80
C ASP A 92 11.54 -31.94 4.03
N LYS A 93 10.31 -32.15 3.53
CA LYS A 93 9.98 -33.29 2.67
C LYS A 93 10.72 -33.26 1.34
N VAL A 94 10.85 -32.08 0.72
CA VAL A 94 11.60 -31.93 -0.54
C VAL A 94 13.08 -32.25 -0.32
N GLN A 95 13.69 -31.79 0.78
CA GLN A 95 15.08 -32.11 1.10
C GLN A 95 15.29 -33.58 1.43
N GLN A 96 14.35 -34.22 2.14
CA GLN A 96 14.41 -35.66 2.41
C GLN A 96 14.28 -36.48 1.13
N TRP A 97 13.34 -36.13 0.24
CA TRP A 97 13.18 -36.79 -1.05
C TRP A 97 14.43 -36.63 -1.93
N LEU A 98 14.99 -35.43 -2.03
CA LEU A 98 16.24 -35.20 -2.76
C LEU A 98 17.39 -36.04 -2.19
N LYS A 99 17.57 -36.04 -0.86
CA LYS A 99 18.63 -36.85 -0.23
C LYS A 99 18.45 -38.35 -0.44
N GLY A 100 17.21 -38.85 -0.45
CA GLY A 100 16.92 -40.27 -0.72
C GLY A 100 16.94 -40.66 -2.20
N ALA A 101 16.74 -39.71 -3.12
CA ALA A 101 16.82 -39.93 -4.56
C ALA A 101 18.25 -39.91 -5.12
N PHE A 102 19.19 -39.31 -4.38
CA PHE A 102 20.62 -39.26 -4.71
C PHE A 102 21.49 -40.21 -3.85
N ALA A 103 20.86 -41.08 -3.05
CA ALA A 103 21.51 -42.17 -2.29
C ALA A 103 21.32 -43.50 -3.02
#